data_AF-A0A2R8B9M3-F1
#
_entry.id   AF-A0A2R8B9M3-F1
#
_cell.length_a   1.000
_cell.length_b   1.000
_cell.length_c   1.000
_cell.angle_alpha   90.00
_cell.angle_beta   90.00
_cell.angle_gamma   90.00
#
_symmetry.space_group_name_H-M   'P 1'
#
loop_
_entity.id
_entity.type
_entity.pdbx_description
1 polymer ?
#
loop_
_entity_poly.entity_id
_entity_poly.type
_entity_poly.pdbx_seq_one_letter_code
_entity_poly.pdbx_strand_id
1 'polypeptide(L)'
;MSAEWPWSELDLDGRTDVRSVKRAYAQKLKTIDRNDANVFQSLRTAFDEAKFLASATPSPKKPSMRQAANGVENVPGVVSYTFDFDDLPAASQPEPDPNPQSEVPDLSDAPLDLDAEDTIAPLQTAMSTTSNPWFKPEAEPQSDADKEADFFRDLAATYDTGVWKLAPLQNILERDIAMDRGVRDHAEYLLFERLREAVVEEERSISQGVAKLMEQNFGWASDGVRFNKKFGWHEGSELVAYDVARAVQTQNVKAPPRPQKTPLHAKRARIFMCLIMYMGGVFVLYPDGLTAEIFLFGTFVAAISFAIVWCFVLFLYYWSNALIGVLRRIGMIDRYITRVWQASVERAAWFDRIDTVLHLPGPRSTLLFSVSCAITLLVLISWGLSRI
;
A
#
# COMPACT_ATOMS: atom_id res chain seq x y z
N MET A 1 43.45 -20.21 13.12
CA MET A 1 42.57 -21.26 12.57
C MET A 1 42.21 -20.82 11.18
N SER A 2 42.68 -21.52 10.16
CA SER A 2 42.32 -21.24 8.77
C SER A 2 40.80 -21.38 8.61
N ALA A 3 40.14 -20.37 8.04
CA ALA A 3 38.70 -20.41 7.84
C ALA A 3 38.33 -21.67 7.03
N GLU A 4 37.29 -22.37 7.47
CA GLU A 4 36.80 -23.56 6.78
C GLU A 4 36.17 -23.14 5.43
N TRP A 5 36.41 -23.92 4.38
CA TRP A 5 35.70 -23.73 3.11
C TRP A 5 34.18 -23.78 3.37
N PRO A 6 33.34 -22.89 2.80
CA PRO A 6 33.59 -21.96 1.69
C PRO A 6 34.07 -20.55 2.07
N TRP A 7 34.27 -20.24 3.36
CA TRP A 7 34.50 -18.86 3.83
C TRP A 7 35.91 -18.34 3.51
N SER A 8 36.91 -19.23 3.52
CA SER A 8 38.29 -18.89 3.17
C SER A 8 38.46 -18.37 1.75
N GLU A 9 37.72 -18.91 0.78
CA GLU A 9 37.79 -18.48 -0.62
C GLU A 9 37.26 -17.05 -0.83
N LEU A 10 36.41 -16.57 0.09
CA LEU A 10 35.83 -15.23 0.08
C LEU A 10 36.57 -14.23 0.98
N ASP A 11 37.70 -14.62 1.59
CA ASP A 11 38.40 -13.86 2.65
C ASP A 11 37.47 -13.47 3.82
N LEU A 12 36.62 -14.42 4.26
CA LEU A 12 35.75 -14.23 5.43
C LEU A 12 36.24 -15.09 6.60
N ASP A 13 36.26 -14.51 7.80
CA ASP A 13 36.71 -15.19 9.03
C ASP A 13 35.80 -16.37 9.46
N GLY A 14 34.60 -16.47 8.86
CA GLY A 14 33.67 -17.57 9.12
C GLY A 14 32.24 -17.28 8.63
N ARG A 15 31.29 -18.00 9.22
CA ARG A 15 29.87 -17.91 8.85
C ARG A 15 29.30 -16.53 9.16
N THR A 16 28.77 -15.87 8.14
CA THR A 16 28.28 -14.49 8.21
C THR A 16 26.94 -14.32 7.49
N ASP A 17 26.40 -13.10 7.46
CA ASP A 17 25.14 -12.78 6.80
C ASP A 17 25.26 -12.74 5.27
N VAL A 18 24.14 -12.98 4.58
CA VAL A 18 24.08 -13.01 3.10
C VAL A 18 24.60 -11.70 2.48
N ARG A 19 24.48 -10.58 3.19
CA ARG A 19 24.96 -9.27 2.71
C ARG A 19 26.49 -9.20 2.71
N SER A 20 27.15 -9.67 3.77
CA SER A 20 28.62 -9.72 3.83
C SER A 20 29.19 -10.69 2.79
N VAL A 21 28.54 -11.84 2.58
CA VAL A 21 28.91 -12.79 1.50
C VAL A 21 28.90 -12.12 0.12
N LYS A 22 27.81 -11.39 -0.20
CA LYS A 22 27.71 -10.66 -1.48
C LYS A 22 28.77 -9.56 -1.62
N ARG A 23 29.07 -8.84 -0.54
CA ARG A 23 30.08 -7.77 -0.56
C ARG A 23 31.49 -8.34 -0.77
N ALA A 24 31.83 -9.42 -0.06
CA ALA A 24 33.11 -10.10 -0.18
C ALA A 24 33.30 -10.67 -1.60
N TYR A 25 32.28 -11.33 -2.16
CA TYR A 25 32.30 -11.80 -3.54
C TYR A 25 32.52 -10.66 -4.55
N ALA A 26 31.84 -9.53 -4.38
CA ALA A 26 32.01 -8.36 -5.25
C ALA A 26 33.40 -7.71 -5.11
N GLN A 27 34.03 -7.79 -3.93
CA GLN A 27 35.41 -7.33 -3.74
C GLN A 27 36.41 -8.28 -4.42
N LYS A 28 36.27 -9.60 -4.23
CA LYS A 28 37.09 -10.62 -4.90
C LYS A 28 37.00 -10.55 -6.43
N LEU A 29 35.80 -10.33 -6.96
CA LEU A 29 35.57 -10.14 -8.40
C LEU A 29 36.35 -8.95 -9.00
N LYS A 30 36.71 -7.95 -8.19
CA LYS A 30 37.51 -6.80 -8.64
C LYS A 30 39.02 -7.07 -8.64
N THR A 31 39.46 -8.02 -7.81
CA THR A 31 40.89 -8.31 -7.63
C THR A 31 41.39 -9.46 -8.50
N ILE A 32 40.51 -10.36 -8.93
CA ILE A 32 40.86 -11.53 -9.74
C ILE A 32 41.03 -11.14 -11.21
N ASP A 33 42.04 -11.73 -11.87
CA ASP A 33 42.22 -11.61 -13.31
C ASP A 33 41.08 -12.32 -14.06
N ARG A 34 40.40 -11.57 -14.93
CA ARG A 34 39.27 -12.04 -15.74
C ARG A 34 39.62 -13.16 -16.70
N ASN A 35 40.90 -13.38 -16.98
CA ASN A 35 41.35 -14.42 -17.89
C ASN A 35 41.51 -15.80 -17.23
N ASP A 36 41.51 -15.89 -15.89
CA ASP A 36 41.63 -17.17 -15.20
C ASP A 36 40.24 -17.78 -14.92
N ALA A 37 39.75 -18.57 -15.87
CA ALA A 37 38.45 -19.22 -15.78
C ALA A 37 38.32 -20.16 -14.57
N ASN A 38 39.40 -20.79 -14.11
CA ASN A 38 39.35 -21.74 -13.01
C ASN A 38 39.11 -21.02 -11.67
N VAL A 39 39.78 -19.88 -11.46
CA VAL A 39 39.60 -19.05 -10.27
C VAL A 39 38.20 -18.44 -10.22
N PHE A 40 37.63 -18.06 -11.37
CA PHE A 40 36.24 -17.61 -11.43
C PHE A 40 35.26 -18.71 -11.03
N GLN A 41 35.47 -19.94 -11.49
CA GLN A 41 34.60 -21.06 -11.17
C GLN A 41 34.71 -21.48 -9.70
N SER A 42 35.92 -21.45 -9.10
CA SER A 42 36.10 -21.73 -7.67
C SER A 42 35.39 -20.68 -6.81
N LEU A 43 35.59 -19.40 -7.13
CA LEU A 43 34.95 -18.29 -6.42
C LEU A 43 33.43 -18.34 -6.53
N ARG A 44 32.91 -18.70 -7.73
CA ARG A 44 31.46 -18.82 -7.93
C ARG A 44 30.87 -19.94 -7.10
N THR A 45 31.51 -21.10 -7.08
CA THR A 45 31.08 -22.27 -6.31
C THR A 45 31.11 -21.95 -4.81
N ALA A 46 32.16 -21.30 -4.32
CA ALA A 46 32.26 -20.86 -2.93
C ALA A 46 31.17 -19.84 -2.57
N PHE A 47 30.86 -18.90 -3.47
CA PHE A 47 29.79 -17.92 -3.26
C PHE A 47 28.41 -18.58 -3.15
N ASP A 48 28.08 -19.51 -4.05
CA ASP A 48 26.78 -20.17 -4.06
C ASP A 48 26.58 -21.02 -2.79
N GLU A 49 27.62 -21.74 -2.33
CA GLU A 49 27.59 -22.52 -1.09
C GLU A 49 27.53 -21.61 0.15
N ALA A 50 28.36 -20.56 0.22
CA ALA A 50 28.35 -19.59 1.31
C ALA A 50 26.99 -18.88 1.44
N LYS A 51 26.36 -18.55 0.31
CA LYS A 51 25.02 -17.95 0.28
C LYS A 51 23.95 -18.93 0.77
N PHE A 52 24.04 -20.20 0.39
CA PHE A 52 23.15 -21.25 0.89
C PHE A 52 23.28 -21.38 2.41
N LEU A 53 24.50 -21.54 2.94
CA LEU A 53 24.77 -21.66 4.37
C LEU A 53 24.37 -20.41 5.16
N ALA A 54 24.58 -19.22 4.62
CA ALA A 54 24.18 -17.96 5.24
C ALA A 54 22.66 -17.77 5.26
N SER A 55 21.94 -18.27 4.26
CA SER A 55 20.47 -18.21 4.21
C SER A 55 19.79 -19.16 5.19
N ALA A 56 20.44 -20.29 5.51
CA ALA A 56 19.97 -21.22 6.51
C ALA A 56 20.12 -20.68 7.94
N THR A 57 21.00 -19.70 8.16
CA THR A 57 21.11 -19.02 9.44
C THR A 57 19.99 -17.97 9.53
N PRO A 58 19.08 -18.06 10.51
CA PRO A 58 18.05 -17.04 10.68
C PRO A 58 18.75 -15.71 10.92
N SER A 59 18.67 -14.81 9.93
CA SER A 59 19.24 -13.48 10.05
C SER A 59 18.68 -12.83 11.31
N PRO A 60 19.52 -12.30 12.22
CA PRO A 60 19.02 -11.62 13.40
C PRO A 60 18.02 -10.57 12.92
N LYS A 61 16.76 -10.72 13.35
CA LYS A 61 15.67 -9.83 12.92
C LYS A 61 16.15 -8.41 13.15
N LYS A 62 16.40 -7.68 12.05
CA LYS A 62 16.68 -6.26 12.15
C LYS A 62 15.54 -5.67 12.97
N PRO A 63 15.83 -4.92 14.04
CA PRO A 63 14.78 -4.27 14.80
C PRO A 63 13.93 -3.50 13.79
N SER A 64 12.62 -3.76 13.82
CA SER A 64 11.70 -3.05 12.95
C SER A 64 11.96 -1.56 13.09
N MET A 65 11.80 -0.78 12.02
CA MET A 65 11.90 0.68 12.09
C MET A 65 10.99 1.25 13.20
N ARG A 66 9.90 0.55 13.51
CA ARG A 66 9.00 0.83 14.63
C ARG A 66 9.59 0.51 16.01
N GLN A 67 10.53 -0.41 16.14
CA GLN A 67 11.30 -0.66 17.36
C GLN A 67 12.47 0.32 17.48
N ALA A 68 13.13 0.68 16.37
CA ALA A 68 14.19 1.68 16.36
C ALA A 68 13.67 3.09 16.69
N ALA A 69 12.47 3.44 16.22
CA ALA A 69 11.83 4.72 16.52
C ALA A 69 11.21 4.80 17.94
N ASN A 70 11.04 3.67 18.63
CA ASN A 70 10.40 3.61 19.95
C ASN A 70 11.38 3.49 21.12
N GLY A 71 12.65 3.85 20.94
CA GLY A 71 13.57 4.08 22.04
C GLY A 71 14.45 2.87 22.40
N VAL A 72 15.74 3.05 22.09
CA VAL A 72 16.85 2.55 22.89
C VAL A 72 16.83 3.35 24.20
N GLU A 73 16.15 2.83 25.22
CA GLU A 73 16.36 3.30 26.59
C GLU A 73 16.20 2.08 27.50
N ASN A 74 17.28 1.73 28.20
CA ASN A 74 17.44 0.57 29.10
C ASN A 74 17.84 -0.76 28.45
N VAL A 75 19.05 -0.80 27.89
CA VAL A 75 19.90 -1.99 28.06
C VAL A 75 20.85 -1.67 29.22
N PRO A 76 20.69 -2.29 30.41
CA PRO A 76 21.58 -2.06 31.54
C PRO A 76 22.96 -2.61 31.18
N GLY A 77 23.95 -1.73 31.02
CA GLY A 77 25.36 -2.10 30.83
C GLY A 77 26.06 -1.56 29.59
N VAL A 78 25.39 -0.79 28.72
CA VAL A 78 26.08 -0.08 27.63
C VAL A 78 26.52 1.29 28.15
N VAL A 79 27.84 1.45 28.31
CA VAL A 79 28.48 2.72 28.66
C VAL A 79 28.03 3.77 27.64
N SER A 80 27.29 4.77 28.13
CA SER A 80 26.89 5.93 27.35
C SER A 80 28.14 6.67 26.92
N TYR A 81 28.56 6.50 25.67
CA TYR A 81 29.46 7.44 25.02
C TYR A 81 28.64 8.71 24.74
N THR A 82 28.60 9.61 25.71
CA THR A 82 28.27 11.01 25.45
C THR A 82 29.36 11.55 24.55
N PHE A 83 29.04 11.67 23.26
CA PHE A 83 29.88 12.35 22.29
C PHE A 83 29.78 13.84 22.61
N ASP A 84 30.73 14.36 23.41
CA ASP A 84 30.87 15.79 23.68
C ASP A 84 31.17 16.50 22.35
N PHE A 85 30.18 17.26 21.89
CA PHE A 85 30.27 18.05 20.65
C PHE A 85 31.19 19.27 20.77
N ASP A 86 31.66 19.57 21.99
CA ASP A 86 32.51 20.73 22.29
C ASP A 86 34.02 20.48 22.02
N ASP A 87 34.42 19.25 21.67
CA ASP A 87 35.83 18.88 21.40
C ASP A 87 36.08 18.52 19.92
N LEU A 88 35.21 19.00 19.02
CA LEU A 88 35.49 18.97 17.59
C LEU A 88 36.53 20.06 17.27
N PRO A 89 37.71 19.72 16.71
CA PRO A 89 38.65 20.73 16.25
C PRO A 89 37.92 21.60 15.22
N ALA A 90 37.95 22.91 15.44
CA ALA A 90 37.34 23.89 14.56
C ALA A 90 37.69 23.55 13.11
N ALA A 91 36.68 23.14 12.34
CA ALA A 91 36.86 22.84 10.93
C ALA A 91 37.38 24.11 10.26
N SER A 92 38.66 24.07 9.85
CA SER A 92 39.28 25.09 9.03
C SER A 92 38.34 25.34 7.86
N GLN A 93 37.80 26.56 7.78
CA GLN A 93 37.04 26.98 6.62
C GLN A 93 37.90 26.71 5.38
N PRO A 94 37.39 26.00 4.36
CA PRO A 94 38.10 25.86 3.11
C PRO A 94 38.36 27.26 2.57
N GLU A 95 39.63 27.60 2.37
CA GLU A 95 40.02 28.85 1.74
C GLU A 95 39.29 28.99 0.39
N PRO A 96 38.79 30.19 0.06
CA PRO A 96 38.12 30.42 -1.21
C PRO A 96 39.13 30.20 -2.34
N ASP A 97 38.81 29.24 -3.21
CA ASP A 97 39.55 28.99 -4.44
C ASP A 97 39.70 30.31 -5.24
N PRO A 98 40.91 30.64 -5.72
CA PRO A 98 41.12 31.81 -6.54
C PRO A 98 40.36 31.65 -7.87
N ASN A 99 39.32 32.47 -7.98
CA ASN A 99 38.56 32.84 -9.17
C ASN A 99 39.26 32.47 -10.51
N PRO A 100 38.81 31.43 -11.22
CA PRO A 100 39.25 31.20 -12.59
C PRO A 100 38.68 32.33 -13.46
N GLN A 101 39.55 33.28 -13.82
CA GLN A 101 39.27 34.26 -14.87
C GLN A 101 38.85 33.51 -16.14
N SER A 102 37.55 33.49 -16.40
CA SER A 102 37.02 33.18 -17.73
C SER A 102 37.36 34.37 -18.62
N GLU A 103 38.42 34.22 -19.42
CA GLU A 103 38.61 35.03 -20.62
C GLU A 103 37.41 34.77 -21.53
N VAL A 104 36.50 35.73 -21.56
CA VAL A 104 35.48 35.85 -22.61
C VAL A 104 36.21 36.43 -23.81
N PRO A 105 36.31 35.70 -24.95
CA PRO A 105 36.86 36.27 -26.17
C PRO A 105 35.96 37.41 -26.62
N ASP A 106 36.53 38.61 -26.69
CA ASP A 106 35.91 39.80 -27.24
C ASP A 106 35.66 39.58 -28.74
N LEU A 107 34.39 39.41 -29.09
CA LEU A 107 33.86 39.20 -30.45
C LEU A 107 33.17 40.47 -30.95
N SER A 108 33.71 41.63 -30.59
CA SER A 108 33.37 42.91 -31.21
C SER A 108 34.44 43.27 -32.24
N ASP A 109 34.09 43.14 -33.54
CA ASP A 109 34.73 43.76 -34.73
C ASP A 109 34.85 42.81 -35.94
N ALA A 110 33.78 42.08 -36.28
CA ALA A 110 33.63 41.49 -37.61
C ALA A 110 32.58 42.29 -38.40
N PRO A 111 32.94 42.91 -39.54
CA PRO A 111 31.98 43.59 -40.40
C PRO A 111 31.02 42.57 -41.03
N LEU A 112 29.73 42.79 -40.79
CA LEU A 112 28.61 42.05 -41.39
C LEU A 112 28.51 42.42 -42.89
N ASP A 113 29.16 41.64 -43.75
CA ASP A 113 28.79 41.53 -45.16
C ASP A 113 27.53 40.64 -45.26
N LEU A 114 26.38 41.30 -45.29
CA LEU A 114 25.08 40.72 -45.64
C LEU A 114 24.98 40.66 -47.16
N ASP A 115 25.45 39.57 -47.78
CA ASP A 115 25.01 39.13 -49.12
C ASP A 115 25.60 37.74 -49.43
N ALA A 116 25.02 36.68 -48.86
CA ALA A 116 25.18 35.33 -49.37
C ALA A 116 23.98 34.47 -48.94
N GLU A 117 23.02 34.29 -49.86
CA GLU A 117 22.14 33.14 -49.86
C GLU A 117 23.02 31.88 -49.95
N ASP A 118 23.23 31.16 -48.85
CA ASP A 118 23.74 29.80 -48.95
C ASP A 118 23.23 28.89 -47.83
N THR A 119 22.26 28.06 -48.23
CA THR A 119 22.13 26.64 -47.89
C THR A 119 22.69 26.21 -46.53
N ILE A 120 21.85 26.28 -45.49
CA ILE A 120 22.10 25.62 -44.21
C ILE A 120 22.05 24.11 -44.43
N ALA A 121 23.23 23.49 -44.58
CA ALA A 121 23.38 22.04 -44.47
C ALA A 121 23.12 21.62 -43.00
N PRO A 122 22.40 20.52 -42.74
CA PRO A 122 22.14 20.08 -41.39
C PRO A 122 23.44 19.66 -40.70
N LEU A 123 23.70 20.20 -39.51
CA LEU A 123 24.75 19.74 -38.61
C LEU A 123 24.55 18.24 -38.34
N GLN A 124 25.33 17.39 -39.00
CA GLN A 124 25.49 16.00 -38.62
C GLN A 124 26.33 15.94 -37.35
N THR A 125 25.66 15.91 -36.20
CA THR A 125 26.27 15.53 -34.94
C THR A 125 26.67 14.06 -35.03
N ALA A 126 27.90 13.81 -35.47
CA ALA A 126 28.50 12.48 -35.48
C ALA A 126 28.70 12.02 -34.03
N MET A 127 27.71 11.31 -33.48
CA MET A 127 27.91 10.53 -32.27
C MET A 127 28.88 9.39 -32.60
N SER A 128 30.14 9.54 -32.21
CA SER A 128 31.12 8.46 -32.31
C SER A 128 30.76 7.38 -31.30
N THR A 129 30.03 6.37 -31.77
CA THR A 129 29.76 5.14 -31.03
C THR A 129 31.10 4.40 -30.87
N THR A 130 31.71 4.50 -29.70
CA THR A 130 32.91 3.73 -29.34
C THR A 130 32.53 2.25 -29.31
N SER A 131 32.73 1.56 -30.43
CA SER A 131 32.44 0.13 -30.58
C SER A 131 33.39 -0.67 -29.70
N ASN A 132 32.88 -1.24 -28.61
CA ASN A 132 33.63 -2.13 -27.75
C ASN A 132 33.79 -3.50 -28.46
N PRO A 133 35.01 -3.94 -28.85
CA PRO A 133 35.22 -5.11 -29.72
C PRO A 133 34.93 -6.47 -29.05
N TRP A 134 34.57 -6.47 -27.77
CA TRP A 134 34.33 -7.68 -26.96
C TRP A 134 32.86 -8.06 -26.81
N PHE A 135 31.94 -7.16 -27.16
CA PHE A 135 30.54 -7.51 -27.37
C PHE A 135 30.36 -7.66 -28.87
N LYS A 136 30.37 -8.89 -29.39
CA LYS A 136 29.48 -9.17 -30.52
C LYS A 136 28.09 -9.02 -29.92
N PRO A 137 27.29 -7.98 -30.23
CA PRO A 137 25.88 -8.03 -29.90
C PRO A 137 25.39 -9.33 -30.53
N GLU A 138 25.08 -10.29 -29.67
CA GLU A 138 24.34 -11.48 -30.05
C GLU A 138 23.11 -10.90 -30.71
N ALA A 139 23.03 -11.04 -32.05
CA ALA A 139 22.10 -10.30 -32.87
C ALA A 139 20.75 -10.38 -32.19
N GLU A 140 20.25 -9.23 -31.70
CA GLU A 140 18.98 -9.20 -30.99
C GLU A 140 18.01 -10.01 -31.83
N PRO A 141 17.41 -11.08 -31.27
CA PRO A 141 16.57 -11.97 -32.05
C PRO A 141 15.58 -11.07 -32.74
N GLN A 142 15.70 -10.99 -34.07
CA GLN A 142 15.00 -9.99 -34.85
C GLN A 142 13.52 -10.31 -34.68
N SER A 143 12.87 -9.58 -33.78
CA SER A 143 11.47 -9.76 -33.42
C SER A 143 10.73 -9.76 -34.73
N ASP A 144 10.03 -10.86 -34.99
CA ASP A 144 9.25 -11.04 -36.20
C ASP A 144 8.12 -10.02 -36.13
N ALA A 145 8.34 -8.84 -36.72
CA ALA A 145 7.50 -7.65 -36.50
C ALA A 145 6.01 -7.93 -36.77
N ASP A 146 5.72 -8.84 -37.68
CA ASP A 146 4.37 -9.30 -37.99
C ASP A 146 3.74 -10.05 -36.79
N LYS A 147 4.50 -10.92 -36.11
CA LYS A 147 4.02 -11.63 -34.92
C LYS A 147 3.81 -10.68 -33.74
N GLU A 148 4.66 -9.66 -33.61
CA GLU A 148 4.52 -8.64 -32.58
C GLU A 148 3.26 -7.79 -32.83
N ALA A 149 3.03 -7.37 -34.07
CA ALA A 149 1.81 -6.65 -34.46
C ALA A 149 0.54 -7.50 -34.24
N ASP A 150 0.58 -8.79 -34.57
CA ASP A 150 -0.54 -9.71 -34.33
C ASP A 150 -0.79 -9.92 -32.83
N PHE A 151 0.28 -10.02 -32.02
CA PHE A 151 0.18 -10.13 -30.57
C PHE A 151 -0.53 -8.92 -29.95
N PHE A 152 -0.12 -7.69 -30.32
CA PHE A 152 -0.74 -6.48 -29.76
C PHE A 152 -2.15 -6.24 -30.27
N ARG A 153 -2.46 -6.65 -31.50
CA ARG A 153 -3.83 -6.63 -32.04
C ARG A 153 -4.75 -7.55 -31.24
N ASP A 154 -4.29 -8.77 -30.95
CA ASP A 154 -5.04 -9.73 -30.14
C ASP A 154 -5.18 -9.22 -28.69
N LEU A 155 -4.12 -8.65 -28.12
CA LEU A 155 -4.15 -8.06 -26.78
C LEU A 155 -5.19 -6.93 -26.73
N ALA A 156 -5.22 -6.05 -27.74
CA ALA A 156 -6.19 -4.98 -27.86
C ALA A 156 -7.64 -5.49 -27.91
N ALA A 157 -7.89 -6.50 -28.73
CA ALA A 157 -9.20 -7.12 -28.86
C ALA A 157 -9.73 -7.70 -27.53
N THR A 158 -8.87 -8.06 -26.57
CA THR A 158 -9.33 -8.60 -25.28
C THR A 158 -9.96 -7.56 -24.36
N TYR A 159 -9.51 -6.31 -24.41
CA TYR A 159 -10.01 -5.25 -23.51
C TYR A 159 -11.02 -4.31 -24.16
N ASP A 160 -11.08 -4.22 -25.50
CA ASP A 160 -12.09 -3.41 -26.20
C ASP A 160 -13.53 -3.82 -25.91
N THR A 161 -13.75 -5.04 -25.42
CA THR A 161 -15.09 -5.52 -25.04
C THR A 161 -15.62 -4.96 -23.71
N GLY A 162 -14.85 -4.12 -23.00
CA GLY A 162 -15.19 -3.56 -21.68
C GLY A 162 -15.25 -4.60 -20.55
N VAL A 163 -15.14 -5.89 -20.89
CA VAL A 163 -15.14 -7.01 -19.94
C VAL A 163 -13.83 -7.77 -20.09
N TRP A 164 -13.00 -7.69 -19.07
CA TRP A 164 -11.74 -8.43 -19.00
C TRP A 164 -12.00 -9.93 -18.91
N LYS A 165 -11.97 -10.61 -20.07
CA LYS A 165 -12.11 -12.06 -20.15
C LYS A 165 -10.77 -12.73 -19.82
N LEU A 166 -10.76 -13.52 -18.75
CA LEU A 166 -9.55 -14.17 -18.24
C LEU A 166 -8.89 -15.11 -19.27
N ALA A 167 -9.67 -16.01 -19.89
CA ALA A 167 -9.12 -17.05 -20.76
C ALA A 167 -8.41 -16.50 -22.02
N PRO A 168 -8.98 -15.53 -22.78
CA PRO A 168 -8.27 -14.91 -23.89
C PRO A 168 -6.98 -14.20 -23.45
N LEU A 169 -7.03 -13.44 -22.35
CA LEU A 169 -5.87 -12.70 -21.86
C LEU A 169 -4.74 -13.66 -21.42
N GLN A 170 -5.10 -14.75 -20.74
CA GLN A 170 -4.15 -15.79 -20.35
C GLN A 170 -3.50 -16.44 -21.58
N ASN A 171 -4.31 -16.84 -22.58
CA ASN A 171 -3.79 -17.46 -23.80
C ASN A 171 -2.84 -16.55 -24.58
N ILE A 172 -3.03 -15.23 -24.52
CA ILE A 172 -2.14 -14.25 -25.16
C ILE A 172 -0.83 -14.13 -24.39
N LEU A 173 -0.90 -13.97 -23.06
CA LEU A 173 0.29 -13.83 -22.22
C LEU A 173 1.16 -15.10 -22.14
N GLU A 174 0.59 -16.27 -22.44
CA GLU A 174 1.31 -17.55 -22.51
C GLU A 174 2.02 -17.80 -23.85
N ARG A 175 1.85 -16.93 -24.87
CA ARG A 175 2.53 -17.08 -26.17
C ARG A 175 4.04 -16.88 -26.02
N ASP A 176 4.83 -17.60 -26.80
CA ASP A 176 6.31 -17.50 -26.78
C ASP A 176 6.81 -16.06 -26.98
N ILE A 177 6.12 -15.26 -27.79
CA ILE A 177 6.48 -13.86 -28.04
C ILE A 177 6.35 -12.98 -26.78
N ALA A 178 5.47 -13.32 -25.84
CA ALA A 178 5.35 -12.62 -24.57
C ALA A 178 6.51 -12.93 -23.60
N MET A 179 7.39 -13.88 -23.94
CA MET A 179 8.63 -14.14 -23.21
C MET A 179 9.75 -13.20 -23.65
N ASP A 180 9.64 -12.58 -24.83
CA ASP A 180 10.54 -11.50 -25.22
C ASP A 180 10.38 -10.32 -24.25
N ARG A 181 11.51 -9.78 -23.79
CA ARG A 181 11.51 -8.74 -22.76
C ARG A 181 10.87 -7.45 -23.25
N GLY A 182 11.15 -7.03 -24.49
CA GLY A 182 10.61 -5.80 -25.06
C GLY A 182 9.10 -5.89 -25.23
N VAL A 183 8.62 -6.98 -25.83
CA VAL A 183 7.19 -7.24 -26.04
C VAL A 183 6.46 -7.33 -24.69
N ARG A 184 7.02 -8.04 -23.72
CA ARG A 184 6.45 -8.16 -22.37
C ARG A 184 6.37 -6.82 -21.65
N ASP A 185 7.42 -6.01 -21.73
CA ASP A 185 7.45 -4.70 -21.07
C ASP A 185 6.42 -3.75 -21.67
N HIS A 186 6.20 -3.80 -22.98
CA HIS A 186 5.16 -3.02 -23.69
C HIS A 186 3.76 -3.55 -23.39
N ALA A 187 3.56 -4.88 -23.38
CA ALA A 187 2.29 -5.50 -22.99
C ALA A 187 1.89 -5.14 -21.55
N GLU A 188 2.86 -5.16 -20.62
CA GLU A 188 2.66 -4.75 -19.23
C GLU A 188 2.16 -3.31 -19.13
N TYR A 189 2.77 -2.40 -19.91
CA TYR A 189 2.37 -0.99 -19.95
C TYR A 189 0.95 -0.80 -20.49
N LEU A 190 0.61 -1.45 -21.61
CA LEU A 190 -0.74 -1.38 -22.20
C LEU A 190 -1.80 -1.93 -21.25
N LEU A 191 -1.52 -3.06 -20.60
CA LEU A 191 -2.45 -3.65 -19.62
C LEU A 191 -2.64 -2.76 -18.40
N PHE A 192 -1.56 -2.13 -17.92
CA PHE A 192 -1.64 -1.18 -16.81
C PHE A 192 -2.51 0.03 -17.17
N GLU A 193 -2.28 0.68 -18.32
CA GLU A 193 -3.08 1.83 -18.76
C GLU A 193 -4.57 1.50 -18.86
N ARG A 194 -4.90 0.36 -19.47
CA ARG A 194 -6.29 -0.08 -19.61
C ARG A 194 -6.95 -0.45 -18.28
N LEU A 195 -6.21 -1.09 -17.36
CA LEU A 195 -6.74 -1.38 -16.02
C LEU A 195 -6.91 -0.10 -15.20
N ARG A 196 -6.01 0.86 -15.35
CA ARG A 196 -6.09 2.18 -14.71
C ARG A 196 -7.34 2.93 -15.18
N GLU A 197 -7.59 3.00 -16.48
CA GLU A 197 -8.82 3.57 -17.05
C GLU A 197 -10.06 2.89 -16.44
N ALA A 198 -10.11 1.56 -16.43
CA ALA A 198 -11.25 0.81 -15.88
C ALA A 198 -11.47 1.02 -14.36
N VAL A 199 -10.40 1.11 -13.57
CA VAL A 199 -10.49 1.30 -12.11
C VAL A 199 -10.81 2.74 -11.75
N VAL A 200 -10.19 3.71 -12.41
CA VAL A 200 -10.32 5.14 -12.08
C VAL A 200 -11.59 5.74 -12.66
N GLU A 201 -11.90 5.47 -13.93
CA GLU A 201 -13.01 6.12 -14.62
C GLU A 201 -14.34 5.38 -14.45
N GLU A 202 -14.32 4.05 -14.50
CA GLU A 202 -15.54 3.24 -14.43
C GLU A 202 -15.87 2.76 -13.01
N GLU A 203 -15.03 3.08 -12.02
CA GLU A 203 -15.08 2.56 -10.63
C GLU A 203 -15.21 1.03 -10.56
N ARG A 204 -14.67 0.31 -11.56
CA ARG A 204 -14.77 -1.15 -11.62
C ARG A 204 -13.61 -1.80 -10.88
N SER A 205 -13.95 -2.67 -9.93
CA SER A 205 -12.94 -3.51 -9.26
C SER A 205 -12.37 -4.55 -10.23
N ILE A 206 -11.05 -4.75 -10.19
CA ILE A 206 -10.37 -5.77 -10.99
C ILE A 206 -10.85 -7.17 -10.59
N SER A 207 -11.24 -8.00 -11.57
CA SER A 207 -11.66 -9.37 -11.29
C SER A 207 -10.50 -10.19 -10.69
N GLN A 208 -10.82 -11.10 -9.78
CA GLN A 208 -9.81 -11.90 -9.08
C GLN A 208 -8.91 -12.71 -10.02
N GLY A 209 -9.48 -13.23 -11.11
CA GLY A 209 -8.72 -13.97 -12.12
C GLY A 209 -7.69 -13.09 -12.82
N VAL A 210 -8.09 -11.89 -13.24
CA VAL A 210 -7.21 -10.94 -13.93
C VAL A 210 -6.10 -10.45 -12.99
N ALA A 211 -6.44 -10.09 -11.75
CA ALA A 211 -5.44 -9.69 -10.75
C ALA A 211 -4.40 -10.80 -10.51
N LYS A 212 -4.83 -12.07 -10.45
CA LYS A 212 -3.92 -13.20 -10.31
C LYS A 212 -3.01 -13.36 -11.53
N LEU A 213 -3.56 -13.19 -12.72
CA LEU A 213 -2.79 -13.28 -13.96
C LEU A 213 -1.74 -12.16 -14.05
N MET A 214 -2.09 -10.93 -13.65
CA MET A 214 -1.14 -9.81 -13.56
C MET A 214 -0.05 -10.08 -12.53
N GLU A 215 -0.43 -10.61 -11.36
CA GLU A 215 0.55 -10.97 -10.33
C GLU A 215 1.52 -12.06 -10.80
N GLN A 216 1.02 -13.09 -11.49
CA GLN A 216 1.84 -14.18 -12.02
C GLN A 216 2.80 -13.73 -13.12
N ASN A 217 2.35 -12.83 -14.01
CA ASN A 217 3.15 -12.39 -15.16
C ASN A 217 4.00 -11.15 -14.88
N PHE A 218 3.66 -10.31 -13.93
CA PHE A 218 4.35 -9.03 -13.74
C PHE A 218 4.75 -8.74 -12.29
N GLY A 219 4.16 -9.44 -11.31
CA GLY A 219 4.49 -9.29 -9.89
C GLY A 219 4.11 -7.91 -9.34
N TRP A 220 3.01 -7.33 -9.80
CA TRP A 220 2.60 -5.98 -9.40
C TRP A 220 2.38 -5.81 -7.89
N ALA A 221 1.89 -6.84 -7.21
CA ALA A 221 1.70 -6.81 -5.75
C ALA A 221 2.91 -7.35 -4.98
N SER A 222 3.60 -8.39 -5.49
CA SER A 222 4.79 -8.94 -4.82
C SER A 222 6.04 -8.07 -4.95
N ASP A 223 6.21 -7.36 -6.07
CA ASP A 223 7.32 -6.45 -6.34
C ASP A 223 6.83 -5.01 -6.50
N GLY A 224 6.29 -4.47 -5.40
CA GLY A 224 5.83 -3.08 -5.34
C GLY A 224 6.92 -2.05 -5.66
N VAL A 225 8.21 -2.40 -5.54
CA VAL A 225 9.32 -1.48 -5.88
C VAL A 225 9.47 -1.37 -7.39
N ARG A 226 9.45 -2.50 -8.12
CA ARG A 226 9.45 -2.49 -9.59
C ARG A 226 8.19 -1.81 -10.13
N PHE A 227 7.03 -2.14 -9.57
CA PHE A 227 5.76 -1.52 -9.96
C PHE A 227 5.81 0.00 -9.77
N ASN A 228 6.20 0.48 -8.59
CA ASN A 228 6.28 1.92 -8.31
C ASN A 228 7.34 2.62 -9.17
N LYS A 229 8.47 1.98 -9.47
CA LYS A 229 9.48 2.54 -10.38
C LYS A 229 8.95 2.68 -11.81
N LYS A 230 8.11 1.76 -12.27
CA LYS A 230 7.58 1.74 -13.65
C LYS A 230 6.33 2.62 -13.80
N PHE A 231 5.45 2.64 -12.80
CA PHE A 231 4.11 3.22 -12.90
C PHE A 231 3.78 4.27 -11.82
N GLY A 232 4.65 4.50 -10.84
CA GLY A 232 4.35 5.38 -9.70
C GLY A 232 4.12 6.84 -10.05
N TRP A 233 4.44 7.25 -11.27
CA TRP A 233 4.18 8.61 -11.77
C TRP A 233 2.80 8.75 -12.42
N HIS A 234 2.09 7.64 -12.65
CA HIS A 234 0.74 7.63 -13.21
C HIS A 234 -0.29 7.82 -12.10
N GLU A 235 -1.21 8.74 -12.30
CA GLU A 235 -2.37 8.94 -11.42
C GLU A 235 -3.23 7.67 -11.37
N GLY A 236 -3.61 7.24 -10.17
CA GLY A 236 -4.38 6.01 -9.95
C GLY A 236 -3.57 4.72 -9.90
N SER A 237 -2.24 4.78 -10.08
CA SER A 237 -1.36 3.60 -9.96
C SER A 237 -1.48 2.92 -8.59
N GLU A 238 -1.65 3.69 -7.51
CA GLU A 238 -1.87 3.18 -6.15
C GLU A 238 -3.17 2.37 -6.03
N LEU A 239 -4.25 2.79 -6.71
CA LEU A 239 -5.54 2.11 -6.70
C LEU A 239 -5.44 0.76 -7.44
N VAL A 240 -4.78 0.74 -8.59
CA VAL A 240 -4.54 -0.50 -9.35
C VAL A 240 -3.70 -1.48 -8.53
N ALA A 241 -2.60 -1.01 -7.93
CA ALA A 241 -1.77 -1.85 -7.05
C ALA A 241 -2.56 -2.38 -5.85
N TYR A 242 -3.37 -1.54 -5.22
CA TYR A 242 -4.23 -1.91 -4.10
C TYR A 242 -5.26 -2.97 -4.50
N ASP A 243 -5.95 -2.81 -5.62
CA ASP A 243 -6.97 -3.74 -6.09
C ASP A 243 -6.37 -5.10 -6.48
N VAL A 244 -5.22 -5.09 -7.15
CA VAL A 244 -4.50 -6.34 -7.46
C VAL A 244 -4.05 -7.04 -6.16
N ALA A 245 -3.44 -6.31 -5.24
CA ALA A 245 -3.00 -6.87 -3.95
C ALA A 245 -4.17 -7.42 -3.13
N ARG A 246 -5.29 -6.70 -3.09
CA ARG A 246 -6.52 -7.12 -2.39
C ARG A 246 -7.10 -8.40 -2.99
N ALA A 247 -7.22 -8.46 -4.31
CA ALA A 247 -7.75 -9.61 -5.02
C ALA A 247 -6.87 -10.86 -4.86
N VAL A 248 -5.54 -10.69 -4.85
CA VAL A 248 -4.58 -11.78 -4.61
C VAL A 248 -4.63 -12.25 -3.15
N GLN A 249 -4.70 -11.35 -2.17
CA GLN A 249 -4.75 -11.70 -0.74
C GLN A 249 -5.99 -12.49 -0.35
N THR A 250 -7.15 -12.21 -0.95
CA THR A 250 -8.39 -12.96 -0.67
C THR A 250 -8.29 -14.46 -0.92
N GLN A 251 -7.29 -14.93 -1.67
CA GLN A 251 -7.07 -16.35 -1.93
C GLN A 251 -6.19 -17.03 -0.88
N ASN A 252 -5.20 -16.31 -0.35
CA ASN A 252 -4.23 -16.86 0.62
C ASN A 252 -4.71 -16.79 2.07
N VAL A 253 -5.65 -15.90 2.38
CA VAL A 253 -6.37 -15.99 3.64
C VAL A 253 -7.32 -17.18 3.53
N LYS A 254 -6.85 -18.36 3.97
CA LYS A 254 -7.71 -19.53 4.29
C LYS A 254 -8.94 -18.96 4.97
N ALA A 255 -10.08 -18.99 4.24
CA ALA A 255 -11.25 -18.17 4.57
C ALA A 255 -11.41 -18.14 6.09
N PRO A 256 -11.37 -16.96 6.73
CA PRO A 256 -11.52 -16.89 8.18
C PRO A 256 -12.74 -17.73 8.52
N PRO A 257 -12.65 -18.64 9.51
CA PRO A 257 -13.69 -19.62 9.79
C PRO A 257 -15.01 -18.90 9.70
N ARG A 258 -15.84 -19.29 8.71
CA ARG A 258 -17.07 -18.55 8.33
C ARG A 258 -17.65 -18.01 9.62
N PRO A 259 -17.75 -16.68 9.82
CA PRO A 259 -18.24 -16.13 11.07
C PRO A 259 -19.50 -16.90 11.36
N GLN A 260 -19.48 -17.72 12.43
CA GLN A 260 -20.57 -18.62 12.77
C GLN A 260 -21.80 -17.75 12.64
N LYS A 261 -22.69 -18.09 11.69
CA LYS A 261 -23.90 -17.31 11.41
C LYS A 261 -24.47 -17.02 12.78
N THR A 262 -24.39 -15.77 13.24
CA THR A 262 -24.98 -15.42 14.51
C THR A 262 -26.41 -15.88 14.35
N PRO A 263 -26.86 -16.84 15.18
CA PRO A 263 -28.05 -17.60 14.88
C PRO A 263 -29.15 -16.58 14.61
N LEU A 264 -29.89 -16.75 13.51
CA LEU A 264 -30.93 -15.80 13.09
C LEU A 264 -31.87 -15.43 14.28
N HIS A 265 -31.96 -16.36 15.24
CA HIS A 265 -32.58 -16.23 16.55
C HIS A 265 -32.07 -15.06 17.41
N ALA A 266 -30.78 -14.72 17.41
CA ALA A 266 -30.24 -13.61 18.21
C ALA A 266 -30.70 -12.23 17.71
N LYS A 267 -30.85 -12.05 16.38
CA LYS A 267 -31.44 -10.82 15.81
C LYS A 267 -32.95 -10.74 16.10
N ARG A 268 -33.67 -11.85 15.91
CA ARG A 268 -35.11 -11.92 16.19
C ARG A 268 -35.43 -11.76 17.68
N ALA A 269 -34.64 -12.35 18.58
CA ALA A 269 -34.80 -12.22 20.03
C ALA A 269 -34.61 -10.78 20.50
N ARG A 270 -33.68 -10.02 19.90
CA ARG A 270 -33.47 -8.61 20.26
C ARG A 270 -34.63 -7.72 19.83
N ILE A 271 -35.12 -7.88 18.61
CA ILE A 271 -36.32 -7.15 18.13
C ILE A 271 -37.52 -7.48 19.02
N PHE A 272 -37.69 -8.77 19.35
CA PHE A 272 -38.76 -9.24 20.23
C PHE A 272 -38.66 -8.66 21.65
N MET A 273 -37.45 -8.57 22.21
CA MET A 273 -37.21 -7.98 23.54
C MET A 273 -37.53 -6.47 23.56
N CYS A 274 -37.15 -5.72 22.52
CA CYS A 274 -37.53 -4.30 22.40
C CYS A 274 -39.05 -4.13 22.31
N LEU A 275 -39.73 -5.03 21.59
CA LEU A 275 -41.19 -5.02 21.45
C LEU A 275 -41.89 -5.34 22.78
N ILE A 276 -41.37 -6.30 23.56
CA ILE A 276 -41.87 -6.60 24.91
C ILE A 276 -41.66 -5.42 25.86
N MET A 277 -40.47 -4.80 25.86
CA MET A 277 -40.22 -3.62 26.69
C MET A 277 -41.18 -2.47 26.36
N TYR A 278 -41.41 -2.24 25.06
CA TYR A 278 -42.35 -1.22 24.61
C TYR A 278 -43.79 -1.53 25.06
N MET A 279 -44.27 -2.76 24.81
CA MET A 279 -45.63 -3.17 25.18
C MET A 279 -45.81 -3.20 26.70
N GLY A 280 -44.81 -3.64 27.46
CA GLY A 280 -44.81 -3.63 28.93
C GLY A 280 -44.84 -2.21 29.50
N GLY A 281 -44.10 -1.27 28.91
CA GLY A 281 -44.15 0.14 29.29
C GLY A 281 -45.54 0.75 29.06
N VAL A 282 -46.15 0.47 27.90
CA VAL A 282 -47.51 0.92 27.58
C VAL A 282 -48.54 0.32 28.54
N PHE A 283 -48.41 -0.97 28.88
CA PHE A 283 -49.38 -1.68 29.72
C PHE A 283 -49.31 -1.28 31.20
N VAL A 284 -48.09 -1.04 31.73
CA VAL A 284 -47.90 -0.62 33.14
C VAL A 284 -48.33 0.82 33.36
N LEU A 285 -48.14 1.70 32.38
CA LEU A 285 -48.45 3.12 32.54
C LEU A 285 -49.94 3.45 32.38
N TYR A 286 -50.75 2.54 31.82
CA TYR A 286 -52.15 2.82 31.47
C TYR A 286 -53.09 1.62 31.75
N PRO A 287 -53.36 1.30 33.02
CA PRO A 287 -54.19 0.16 33.39
C PRO A 287 -55.69 0.34 33.07
N ASP A 288 -56.22 1.57 33.03
CA ASP A 288 -57.67 1.81 32.88
C ASP A 288 -57.99 2.87 31.82
N GLY A 289 -58.68 2.48 30.75
CA GLY A 289 -59.37 3.39 29.83
C GLY A 289 -58.47 4.29 28.97
N LEU A 290 -57.72 3.70 28.05
CA LEU A 290 -56.93 4.43 27.05
C LEU A 290 -57.85 5.09 26.00
N THR A 291 -58.05 6.40 26.12
CA THR A 291 -58.48 7.20 24.97
C THR A 291 -57.31 7.29 23.97
N ALA A 292 -57.62 7.34 22.67
CA ALA A 292 -56.60 7.37 21.61
C ALA A 292 -55.58 8.52 21.76
N GLU A 293 -56.00 9.63 22.36
CA GLU A 293 -55.17 10.80 22.64
C GLU A 293 -54.10 10.52 23.71
N ILE A 294 -54.47 9.84 24.79
CA ILE A 294 -53.53 9.45 25.86
C ILE A 294 -52.51 8.43 25.33
N PHE A 295 -52.94 7.54 24.43
CA PHE A 295 -52.05 6.59 23.77
C PHE A 295 -51.01 7.30 22.90
N LEU A 296 -51.44 8.24 22.04
CA LEU A 296 -50.55 9.01 21.18
C LEU A 296 -49.54 9.83 22.00
N PHE A 297 -50.00 10.47 23.08
CA PHE A 297 -49.12 11.22 23.96
C PHE A 297 -48.11 10.31 24.67
N GLY A 298 -48.54 9.18 25.23
CA GLY A 298 -47.68 8.22 25.91
C GLY A 298 -46.62 7.61 24.99
N THR A 299 -47.01 7.25 23.76
CA THR A 299 -46.06 6.70 22.76
C THR A 299 -45.04 7.74 22.31
N PHE A 300 -45.45 9.00 22.17
CA PHE A 300 -44.55 10.12 21.87
C PHE A 300 -43.53 10.37 22.99
N VAL A 301 -43.98 10.42 24.25
CA VAL A 301 -43.09 10.57 25.42
C VAL A 301 -42.13 9.38 25.54
N ALA A 302 -42.60 8.16 25.28
CA ALA A 302 -41.76 6.96 25.27
C ALA A 302 -40.70 7.02 24.15
N ALA A 303 -41.07 7.46 22.95
CA ALA A 303 -40.14 7.62 21.83
C ALA A 303 -39.06 8.67 22.11
N ILE A 304 -39.43 9.82 22.69
CA ILE A 304 -38.48 10.86 23.11
C ILE A 304 -37.55 10.31 24.20
N SER A 305 -38.10 9.65 25.22
CA SER A 305 -37.30 9.08 26.31
C SER A 305 -36.31 8.05 25.79
N PHE A 306 -36.74 7.19 24.85
CA PHE A 306 -35.85 6.25 24.18
C PHE A 306 -34.76 6.96 23.38
N ALA A 307 -35.11 8.00 22.61
CA ALA A 307 -34.14 8.78 21.85
C ALA A 307 -33.10 9.46 22.76
N ILE A 308 -33.51 10.01 23.91
CA ILE A 308 -32.60 10.61 24.91
C ILE A 308 -31.66 9.54 25.47
N VAL A 309 -32.20 8.41 25.93
CA VAL A 309 -31.38 7.30 26.45
C VAL A 309 -30.41 6.80 25.38
N TRP A 310 -30.85 6.67 24.14
CA TRP A 310 -30.01 6.25 23.02
C TRP A 310 -28.89 7.24 22.73
N CYS A 311 -29.20 8.55 22.69
CA CYS A 311 -28.20 9.59 22.54
C CYS A 311 -27.18 9.57 23.69
N PHE A 312 -27.62 9.33 24.92
CA PHE A 312 -26.75 9.20 26.08
C PHE A 312 -25.82 7.97 25.98
N VAL A 313 -26.33 6.83 25.53
CA VAL A 313 -25.52 5.62 25.29
C VAL A 313 -24.47 5.87 24.19
N LEU A 314 -24.85 6.53 23.10
CA LEU A 314 -23.90 6.92 22.05
C LEU A 314 -22.86 7.90 22.58
N PHE A 315 -23.27 8.88 23.37
CA PHE A 315 -22.36 9.83 24.02
C PHE A 315 -21.32 9.10 24.90
N LEU A 316 -21.75 8.18 25.77
CA LEU A 316 -20.84 7.38 26.59
C LEU A 316 -19.91 6.52 25.75
N TYR A 317 -20.40 5.96 24.64
CA TYR A 317 -19.58 5.16 23.71
C TYR A 317 -18.49 6.01 23.03
N TYR A 318 -18.83 7.16 22.47
CA TYR A 318 -17.86 8.05 21.84
C TYR A 318 -16.89 8.65 22.86
N TRP A 319 -17.41 9.05 24.02
CA TRP A 319 -16.60 9.64 25.07
C TRP A 319 -15.59 8.63 25.64
N SER A 320 -15.99 7.37 25.86
CA SER A 320 -15.06 6.32 26.31
C SER A 320 -13.95 6.03 25.27
N ASN A 321 -14.29 5.98 23.98
CA ASN A 321 -13.29 5.85 22.91
C ASN A 321 -12.32 7.04 22.87
N ALA A 322 -12.83 8.27 23.00
CA ALA A 322 -12.01 9.47 23.04
C ALA A 322 -11.10 9.50 24.27
N LEU A 323 -11.63 9.19 25.45
CA LEU A 323 -10.89 9.10 26.71
C LEU A 323 -9.74 8.11 26.61
N ILE A 324 -9.98 6.93 26.02
CA ILE A 324 -8.95 5.91 25.83
C ILE A 324 -7.89 6.36 24.82
N GLY A 325 -8.29 7.08 23.77
CA GLY A 325 -7.35 7.72 22.85
C GLY A 325 -6.41 8.70 23.56
N VAL A 326 -6.95 9.53 24.46
CA VAL A 326 -6.18 10.48 25.27
C VAL A 326 -5.27 9.75 26.26
N LEU A 327 -5.81 8.80 27.02
CA LEU A 327 -5.04 8.05 28.02
C LEU A 327 -3.91 7.22 27.38
N ARG A 328 -4.10 6.72 26.16
CA ARG A 328 -3.05 6.08 25.37
C ARG A 328 -1.94 7.05 24.98
N ARG A 329 -2.28 8.30 24.65
CA ARG A 329 -1.32 9.33 24.26
C ARG A 329 -0.42 9.76 25.42
N ILE A 330 -0.93 9.70 26.65
CA ILE A 330 -0.21 10.03 27.88
C ILE A 330 0.63 8.84 28.38
N GLY A 331 0.54 7.66 27.75
CA GLY A 331 1.28 6.46 28.17
C GLY A 331 0.79 5.85 29.48
N MET A 332 -0.37 6.27 29.97
CA MET A 332 -0.91 5.88 31.28
C MET A 332 -1.64 4.52 31.24
N ILE A 333 -2.00 4.04 30.04
CA ILE A 333 -2.68 2.76 29.85
C ILE A 333 -1.69 1.68 29.41
N ASP A 334 -1.61 0.62 30.20
CA ASP A 334 -0.86 -0.59 29.86
C ASP A 334 -1.45 -1.32 28.63
N ARG A 335 -0.59 -2.04 27.91
CA ARG A 335 -0.94 -2.80 26.71
C ARG A 335 -2.03 -3.85 26.97
N TYR A 336 -2.16 -4.33 28.21
CA TYR A 336 -3.21 -5.28 28.59
C TYR A 336 -4.62 -4.67 28.49
N ILE A 337 -4.83 -3.48 29.07
CA ILE A 337 -6.13 -2.78 29.02
C ILE A 337 -6.51 -2.44 27.58
N THR A 338 -5.52 -2.07 26.75
CA THR A 338 -5.76 -1.78 25.32
C THR A 338 -6.27 -3.01 24.57
N ARG A 339 -5.76 -4.21 24.88
CA ARG A 339 -6.24 -5.46 24.26
C ARG A 339 -7.64 -5.84 24.72
N VAL A 340 -7.93 -5.69 26.02
CA VAL A 340 -9.27 -5.96 26.56
C VAL A 340 -10.30 -4.98 25.98
N TRP A 341 -9.92 -3.72 25.80
CA TRP A 341 -10.74 -2.72 25.12
C TRP A 341 -10.95 -3.06 23.64
N GLN A 342 -9.90 -3.35 22.88
CA GLN A 342 -10.02 -3.74 21.47
C GLN A 342 -10.88 -4.99 21.30
N ALA A 343 -10.73 -6.00 22.16
CA ALA A 343 -11.60 -7.17 22.15
C ALA A 343 -13.07 -6.83 22.46
N SER A 344 -13.31 -5.86 23.35
CA SER A 344 -14.67 -5.35 23.64
C SER A 344 -15.25 -4.56 22.47
N VAL A 345 -14.44 -3.73 21.79
CA VAL A 345 -14.83 -2.98 20.58
C VAL A 345 -15.10 -3.93 19.42
N GLU A 346 -14.28 -4.96 19.21
CA GLU A 346 -14.52 -5.99 18.18
C GLU A 346 -15.80 -6.78 18.48
N ARG A 347 -16.07 -7.09 19.75
CA ARG A 347 -17.35 -7.68 20.17
C ARG A 347 -18.51 -6.71 20.04
N ALA A 348 -18.27 -5.40 20.08
CA ALA A 348 -19.25 -4.34 19.86
C ALA A 348 -19.35 -3.89 18.39
N ALA A 349 -18.50 -4.38 17.48
CA ALA A 349 -18.49 -4.05 16.05
C ALA A 349 -19.76 -4.49 15.29
N TRP A 350 -20.74 -5.07 15.99
CA TRP A 350 -22.09 -5.21 15.47
C TRP A 350 -22.88 -3.90 15.50
N PHE A 351 -22.51 -2.92 16.34
CA PHE A 351 -23.08 -1.57 16.30
C PHE A 351 -22.77 -0.88 14.97
N ASP A 352 -21.53 -0.95 14.49
CA ASP A 352 -21.16 -0.43 13.16
C ASP A 352 -21.92 -1.13 12.02
N ARG A 353 -22.31 -2.40 12.22
CA ARG A 353 -23.13 -3.15 11.24
C ARG A 353 -24.61 -2.78 11.27
N ILE A 354 -25.11 -2.17 12.34
CA ILE A 354 -26.50 -1.69 12.37
C ILE A 354 -26.66 -0.51 11.43
N ASP A 355 -25.69 0.41 11.38
CA ASP A 355 -25.66 1.50 10.40
C ASP A 355 -25.66 0.97 8.96
N THR A 356 -24.91 -0.12 8.70
CA THR A 356 -24.87 -0.75 7.37
C THR A 356 -26.20 -1.43 7.00
N VAL A 357 -26.89 -2.04 7.97
CA VAL A 357 -28.18 -2.74 7.74
C VAL A 357 -29.34 -1.76 7.58
N LEU A 358 -29.26 -0.57 8.19
CA LEU A 358 -30.26 0.48 8.06
C LEU A 358 -30.07 1.35 6.82
N HIS A 359 -29.06 1.08 5.97
CA HIS A 359 -28.70 1.92 4.82
C HIS A 359 -28.54 3.41 5.17
N LEU A 360 -28.13 3.71 6.40
CA LEU A 360 -27.87 5.08 6.82
C LEU A 360 -26.43 5.45 6.40
N PRO A 361 -26.22 6.53 5.61
CA PRO A 361 -24.92 6.90 5.08
C PRO A 361 -23.92 7.38 6.16
N GLY A 362 -23.28 6.44 6.85
CA GLY A 362 -22.15 6.68 7.76
C GLY A 362 -22.48 7.48 9.04
N PRO A 363 -21.51 7.66 9.95
CA PRO A 363 -21.73 8.25 11.28
C PRO A 363 -22.23 9.72 11.25
N ARG A 364 -22.06 10.41 10.12
CA ARG A 364 -22.63 11.74 9.89
C ARG A 364 -24.13 11.69 9.62
N SER A 365 -24.63 10.62 9.01
CA SER A 365 -26.06 10.45 8.74
C SER A 365 -26.88 10.07 9.96
N THR A 366 -26.32 9.32 10.90
CA THR A 366 -26.99 8.98 12.17
C THR A 366 -27.20 10.25 13.02
N LEU A 367 -26.24 11.18 12.96
CA LEU A 367 -26.32 12.50 13.56
C LEU A 367 -27.31 13.40 12.82
N LEU A 368 -27.31 13.41 11.49
CA LEU A 368 -28.30 14.15 10.68
C LEU A 368 -29.72 13.59 10.84
N PHE A 369 -29.88 12.28 11.00
CA PHE A 369 -31.17 11.63 11.24
C PHE A 369 -31.69 11.95 12.64
N SER A 370 -30.83 11.92 13.66
CA SER A 370 -31.25 12.33 15.02
C SER A 370 -31.59 13.81 15.09
N VAL A 371 -30.82 14.66 14.41
CA VAL A 371 -31.10 16.11 14.29
C VAL A 371 -32.38 16.34 13.49
N SER A 372 -32.61 15.62 12.39
CA SER A 372 -33.84 15.71 11.60
C SER A 372 -35.06 15.26 12.40
N CYS A 373 -34.96 14.15 13.15
CA CYS A 373 -36.01 13.72 14.07
C CYS A 373 -36.27 14.76 15.16
N ALA A 374 -35.21 15.34 15.76
CA ALA A 374 -35.34 16.37 16.78
C ALA A 374 -35.99 17.65 16.24
N ILE A 375 -35.63 18.09 15.04
CA ILE A 375 -36.25 19.24 14.36
C ILE A 375 -37.72 18.96 14.06
N THR A 376 -38.03 17.76 13.56
CA THR A 376 -39.43 17.36 13.26
C THR A 376 -40.28 17.34 14.53
N LEU A 377 -39.69 16.90 15.64
CA LEU A 377 -40.27 16.93 16.98
C LEU A 377 -40.56 18.36 17.46
N LEU A 378 -39.61 19.28 17.29
CA LEU A 378 -39.79 20.69 17.67
C LEU A 378 -40.89 21.38 16.85
N VAL A 379 -40.99 21.06 15.55
CA VAL A 379 -42.05 21.58 14.67
C VAL A 379 -43.43 21.08 15.11
N LEU A 380 -43.55 19.79 15.46
CA LEU A 380 -44.82 19.22 15.95
C LEU A 380 -45.24 19.81 17.31
N ILE A 381 -44.29 20.03 18.23
CA ILE A 381 -44.55 20.67 19.53
C ILE A 381 -45.00 22.12 19.33
N SER A 382 -44.32 22.88 18.46
CA SER A 382 -44.68 24.26 18.15
C SER A 382 -46.07 24.36 17.51
N TRP A 383 -46.42 23.43 16.62
CA TRP A 383 -47.74 23.37 16.00
C TRP A 383 -48.84 23.04 17.01
N GLY A 384 -48.60 22.07 17.90
CA GLY A 384 -49.54 21.71 18.97
C GLY A 384 -49.80 22.86 19.95
N LEU A 385 -48.74 23.58 20.36
CA LEU A 385 -48.84 24.74 21.23
C LEU A 385 -49.58 25.94 20.59
N SER A 386 -49.60 26.03 19.25
CA SER A 386 -50.33 27.10 18.55
C SER A 386 -51.85 26.87 18.47
N ARG A 387 -52.31 25.65 18.79
CA ARG A 387 -53.72 25.26 18.76
C ARG A 387 -54.38 25.17 20.14
N ILE A 388 -53.59 25.26 21.20
CA ILE A 388 -54.02 25.43 22.59
C ILE A 388 -54.06 26.93 22.85
#